data_AF-Q1IIR4-F1
#
_entry.id   AF-Q1IIR4-F1
#
_cell.length_a   1.000
_cell.length_b   1.000
_cell.length_c   1.000
_cell.angle_alpha   90.00
_cell.angle_beta   90.00
_cell.angle_gamma   90.00
#
_symmetry.space_group_name_H-M   'P 1'
#
loop_
_entity.id
_entity.type
_entity.pdbx_description
1 polymer ?
#
loop_
_entity_poly.entity_id
_entity_poly.type
_entity_poly.pdbx_seq_one_letter_code
_entity_poly.pdbx_strand_id
1 'polypeptide(L)'
;MKLLLKFNLIFILLAGIGLAIVAKISYSFLMENARSQVVQQAKLMMESAKATRDYTSEELKPLLQKVTGHENEFIPQTVPAYGATTSFNRLRKKYSDYTYKEAALNPTNPKDRAEDYEADIINSFRNHPEQTEIIGERSTPTGVALYLAHPIQVKQSCLECHDVPSMAPAALLNSYGPSNGFGWKTGEINAAQIVSVPTSVPIQIADKAFKTLMTYLVLTFLFILLAIDAALFVVVISPVRKLSAMADRVSRGDLEVPEVTVHSKDEIGGLTASFNRMYVTVVKALRMLND
;
A
#
# COMPACT_ATOMS: atom_id res chain seq x y z
N MET A 1 26.54 23.95 -28.02
CA MET A 1 26.26 24.02 -26.57
C MET A 1 25.00 24.83 -26.27
N LYS A 2 24.81 26.04 -26.83
CA LYS A 2 23.58 26.83 -26.58
C LYS A 2 22.27 26.12 -26.95
N LEU A 3 22.25 25.29 -28.01
CA LEU A 3 21.05 24.54 -28.42
C LEU A 3 20.74 23.35 -27.50
N LEU A 4 21.74 22.50 -27.20
CA LEU A 4 21.60 21.38 -26.24
C LEU A 4 21.15 21.87 -24.87
N LEU A 5 21.71 22.98 -24.39
CA LEU A 5 21.31 23.53 -23.09
C LEU A 5 19.83 23.95 -23.10
N LYS A 6 19.36 24.65 -24.13
CA LYS A 6 17.94 25.02 -24.26
C LYS A 6 17.04 23.79 -24.33
N PHE A 7 17.43 22.79 -25.12
CA PHE A 7 16.69 21.54 -25.24
C PHE A 7 16.61 20.81 -23.91
N ASN A 8 17.73 20.64 -23.22
CA ASN A 8 17.80 19.93 -21.94
C ASN A 8 17.01 20.64 -20.84
N LEU A 9 17.03 21.98 -20.81
CA LEU A 9 16.22 22.74 -19.85
C LEU A 9 14.72 22.51 -20.07
N ILE A 10 14.25 22.52 -21.32
CA ILE A 10 12.85 22.26 -21.65
C ILE A 10 12.50 20.80 -21.33
N PHE A 11 13.36 19.86 -21.71
CA PHE A 11 13.14 18.43 -21.44
C PHE A 11 13.06 18.15 -19.94
N ILE A 12 14.01 18.65 -19.15
CA ILE A 12 14.05 18.47 -17.69
C ILE A 12 12.80 19.10 -17.05
N LEU A 13 12.35 20.26 -17.52
CA LEU A 13 11.12 20.88 -17.04
C LEU A 13 9.90 20.00 -17.30
N LEU A 14 9.70 19.55 -18.55
CA LEU A 14 8.56 18.72 -18.94
C LEU A 14 8.60 17.35 -18.26
N ALA A 15 9.77 16.71 -18.24
CA ALA A 15 9.98 15.43 -17.57
C ALA A 15 9.77 15.57 -16.06
N GLY A 16 10.24 16.66 -15.45
CA GLY A 16 10.04 16.94 -14.03
C GLY A 16 8.55 17.10 -13.67
N ILE A 17 7.79 17.83 -14.48
CA ILE A 17 6.33 17.95 -14.32
C ILE A 17 5.66 16.58 -14.47
N GLY A 18 6.00 15.83 -15.52
CA GLY A 18 5.46 14.49 -15.76
C GLY A 18 5.77 13.53 -14.61
N LEU A 19 7.02 13.51 -14.13
CA LEU A 19 7.46 12.72 -12.97
C LEU A 19 6.71 13.12 -11.71
N ALA A 20 6.50 14.41 -11.45
CA ALA A 20 5.76 14.86 -10.28
C ALA A 20 4.29 14.39 -10.31
N ILE A 21 3.64 14.44 -11.47
CA ILE A 21 2.27 13.95 -11.65
C ILE A 21 2.21 12.44 -11.42
N VAL A 22 3.09 11.67 -12.08
CA VAL A 22 3.14 10.21 -11.93
C VAL A 22 3.46 9.83 -10.48
N ALA A 23 4.44 10.50 -9.85
CA ALA A 23 4.78 10.28 -8.46
C ALA A 23 3.57 10.46 -7.54
N LYS A 24 2.82 11.55 -7.70
CA LYS A 24 1.61 11.81 -6.89
C LYS A 24 0.55 10.73 -7.09
N ILE A 25 0.22 10.40 -8.34
CA ILE A 25 -0.82 9.40 -8.66
C ILE A 25 -0.41 8.02 -8.16
N SER A 26 0.82 7.58 -8.46
CA SER A 26 1.32 6.27 -8.05
C SER A 26 1.44 6.16 -6.53
N TYR A 27 1.86 7.22 -5.83
CA TYR A 27 1.92 7.22 -4.37
C TYR A 27 0.53 7.04 -3.75
N SER A 28 -0.45 7.85 -4.17
CA SER A 28 -1.83 7.73 -3.68
C SER A 28 -2.41 6.35 -3.97
N PHE A 29 -2.24 5.84 -5.20
CA PHE A 29 -2.71 4.52 -5.59
C PHE A 29 -2.07 3.41 -4.75
N LEU A 30 -0.76 3.42 -4.57
CA LEU A 30 -0.06 2.39 -3.78
C LEU A 30 -0.47 2.43 -2.31
N MET A 31 -0.63 3.62 -1.73
CA MET A 31 -0.99 3.77 -0.33
C MET A 31 -2.46 3.38 -0.07
N GLU A 32 -3.37 3.74 -0.97
CA GLU A 32 -4.77 3.33 -0.89
C GLU A 32 -4.94 1.81 -1.03
N ASN A 33 -4.20 1.20 -1.96
CA ASN A 33 -4.16 -0.27 -2.08
C ASN A 33 -3.59 -0.93 -0.82
N ALA A 34 -2.50 -0.38 -0.24
CA ALA A 34 -1.95 -0.91 1.01
C ALA A 34 -2.97 -0.86 2.14
N ARG A 35 -3.71 0.24 2.28
CA ARG A 35 -4.76 0.38 3.30
C ARG A 35 -5.90 -0.61 3.08
N SER A 36 -6.38 -0.73 1.84
CA SER A 36 -7.41 -1.71 1.47
C SER A 36 -6.97 -3.15 1.77
N GLN A 37 -5.70 -3.47 1.49
CA GLN A 37 -5.13 -4.78 1.79
C GLN A 37 -5.10 -5.06 3.31
N VAL A 38 -4.73 -4.10 4.15
CA VAL A 38 -4.78 -4.25 5.62
C VAL A 38 -6.21 -4.55 6.09
N VAL A 39 -7.21 -3.81 5.57
CA VAL A 39 -8.62 -4.02 5.93
C VAL A 39 -9.08 -5.41 5.50
N GLN A 40 -8.75 -5.84 4.28
CA GLN A 40 -9.09 -7.18 3.81
C GLN A 40 -8.44 -8.29 4.65
N GLN A 41 -7.18 -8.11 5.06
CA GLN A 41 -6.52 -9.03 5.98
C GLN A 41 -7.24 -9.10 7.33
N ALA A 42 -7.64 -7.96 7.90
CA ALA A 42 -8.39 -7.91 9.15
C ALA A 42 -9.76 -8.60 9.02
N LYS A 43 -10.46 -8.40 7.89
CA LYS A 43 -11.74 -9.08 7.59
C LYS A 43 -11.58 -10.59 7.48
N LEU A 44 -10.57 -11.07 6.74
CA LEU A 44 -10.29 -12.49 6.64
C LEU A 44 -9.95 -13.13 7.99
N MET A 45 -9.21 -12.41 8.84
CA MET A 45 -8.93 -12.86 10.20
C MET A 45 -10.20 -12.93 11.05
N MET A 46 -11.06 -11.91 10.97
CA MET A 46 -12.34 -11.89 11.69
C MET A 46 -13.22 -13.07 11.28
N GLU A 47 -13.38 -13.29 9.96
CA GLU A 47 -14.16 -14.42 9.45
C GLU A 47 -13.53 -15.77 9.80
N SER A 48 -12.20 -15.87 9.84
CA SER A 48 -11.51 -17.09 10.30
C SER A 48 -11.76 -17.37 11.79
N ALA A 49 -11.77 -16.33 12.63
CA ALA A 49 -12.13 -16.44 14.03
C ALA A 49 -13.60 -16.87 14.19
N LYS A 50 -14.50 -16.26 13.41
CA LYS A 50 -15.92 -16.63 13.38
C LYS A 50 -16.12 -18.08 12.93
N ALA A 51 -15.47 -18.52 11.87
CA ALA A 51 -15.52 -19.91 11.41
C ALA A 51 -15.03 -20.88 12.50
N THR A 52 -14.00 -20.52 13.27
CA THR A 52 -13.54 -21.32 14.41
C THR A 52 -14.57 -21.39 15.53
N ARG A 53 -15.31 -20.29 15.79
CA ARG A 53 -16.41 -20.25 16.76
C ARG A 53 -17.58 -21.11 16.32
N ASP A 54 -17.96 -21.02 15.05
CA ASP A 54 -19.08 -21.76 14.47
C ASP A 54 -18.76 -23.27 14.54
N TYR A 55 -17.56 -23.69 14.10
CA TYR A 55 -17.06 -25.06 14.27
C TYR A 55 -17.11 -25.55 15.73
N THR A 56 -16.66 -24.70 16.67
CA THR A 56 -16.67 -25.04 18.10
C THR A 56 -18.10 -25.25 18.62
N SER A 57 -19.04 -24.41 18.18
CA SER A 57 -20.44 -24.45 18.64
C SER A 57 -21.23 -25.59 18.01
N GLU A 58 -21.07 -25.79 16.71
CA GLU A 58 -21.91 -26.66 15.90
C GLU A 58 -21.40 -28.11 15.88
N GLU A 59 -20.08 -28.31 15.91
CA GLU A 59 -19.48 -29.64 15.82
C GLU A 59 -18.85 -30.09 17.13
N LEU A 60 -18.02 -29.26 17.75
CA LEU A 60 -17.20 -29.70 18.89
C LEU A 60 -17.99 -29.77 20.20
N LYS A 61 -18.79 -28.75 20.53
CA LYS A 61 -19.58 -28.70 21.77
C LYS A 61 -20.50 -29.92 21.94
N PRO A 62 -21.30 -30.36 20.95
CA PRO A 62 -22.16 -31.54 21.09
C PRO A 62 -21.40 -32.84 21.32
N LEU A 63 -20.15 -32.96 20.86
CA LEU A 63 -19.31 -34.13 21.08
C LEU A 63 -18.71 -34.12 22.49
N LEU A 64 -18.21 -32.96 22.94
CA LEU A 64 -17.59 -32.81 24.25
C LEU A 64 -18.59 -32.90 25.41
N GLN A 65 -19.85 -32.49 25.20
CA GLN A 65 -20.91 -32.67 26.20
C GLN A 65 -21.25 -34.15 26.48
N LYS A 66 -20.86 -35.07 25.58
CA LYS A 66 -21.05 -36.52 25.79
C LYS A 66 -19.94 -37.15 26.62
N VAL A 67 -18.87 -36.40 26.93
CA VAL A 67 -17.74 -36.91 27.73
C VAL A 67 -18.17 -37.06 29.19
N THR A 68 -17.89 -38.23 29.76
CA THR A 68 -18.19 -38.51 31.17
C THR A 68 -17.43 -37.54 32.08
N GLY A 69 -18.14 -36.92 33.05
CA GLY A 69 -17.54 -35.98 34.00
C GLY A 69 -17.55 -34.51 33.56
N HIS A 70 -18.07 -34.17 32.37
CA HIS A 70 -18.16 -32.79 31.88
C HIS A 70 -18.95 -31.83 32.80
N GLU A 71 -19.82 -32.38 33.64
CA GLU A 71 -20.62 -31.59 34.60
C GLU A 71 -19.77 -31.05 35.76
N ASN A 72 -18.65 -31.72 36.08
CA ASN A 72 -17.79 -31.42 37.21
C ASN A 72 -16.49 -30.71 36.80
N GLU A 73 -15.93 -31.07 35.64
CA GLU A 73 -14.72 -30.45 35.08
C GLU A 73 -15.08 -29.55 33.91
N PHE A 74 -14.67 -28.29 33.98
CA PHE A 74 -14.90 -27.36 32.88
C PHE A 74 -13.98 -27.69 31.71
N ILE A 75 -14.58 -27.84 30.53
CA ILE A 75 -13.86 -28.09 29.28
C ILE A 75 -13.89 -26.80 28.45
N PRO A 76 -12.87 -25.92 28.50
CA PRO A 76 -12.87 -24.65 27.79
C PRO A 76 -13.07 -24.77 26.28
N GLN A 77 -12.70 -25.91 25.70
CA GLN A 77 -12.87 -26.25 24.29
C GLN A 77 -14.34 -26.30 23.86
N THR A 78 -15.31 -26.31 24.79
CA THR A 78 -16.74 -26.16 24.50
C THR A 78 -17.16 -24.70 24.27
N VAL A 79 -16.31 -23.74 24.64
CA VAL A 79 -16.59 -22.30 24.51
C VAL A 79 -16.06 -21.78 23.17
N PRO A 80 -16.91 -21.21 22.30
CA PRO A 80 -16.50 -20.73 20.98
C PRO A 80 -15.37 -19.70 21.03
N ALA A 81 -15.44 -18.78 22.01
CA ALA A 81 -14.43 -17.75 22.23
C ALA A 81 -13.05 -18.33 22.56
N TYR A 82 -13.02 -19.42 23.33
CA TYR A 82 -11.78 -20.10 23.67
C TYR A 82 -11.13 -20.73 22.43
N GLY A 83 -11.92 -21.38 21.57
CA GLY A 83 -11.43 -21.98 20.32
C GLY A 83 -10.80 -20.95 19.39
N ALA A 84 -11.49 -19.83 19.14
CA ALA A 84 -10.98 -18.74 18.30
C ALA A 84 -9.74 -18.08 18.90
N THR A 85 -9.81 -17.64 20.16
CA THR A 85 -8.71 -16.95 20.83
C THR A 85 -7.47 -17.85 20.96
N THR A 86 -7.64 -19.13 21.30
CA THR A 86 -6.51 -20.09 21.41
C THR A 86 -5.85 -20.33 20.05
N SER A 87 -6.63 -20.40 18.98
CA SER A 87 -6.10 -20.59 17.62
C SER A 87 -5.30 -19.37 17.16
N PHE A 88 -5.80 -18.16 17.41
CA PHE A 88 -5.08 -16.92 17.11
C PHE A 88 -3.85 -16.73 18.01
N ASN A 89 -3.88 -17.16 19.27
CA ASN A 89 -2.69 -17.16 20.11
C ASN A 89 -1.56 -18.05 19.54
N ARG A 90 -1.88 -19.10 18.78
CA ARG A 90 -0.87 -19.90 18.05
C ARG A 90 -0.34 -19.14 16.83
N LEU A 91 -1.21 -18.46 16.07
CA LEU A 91 -0.82 -17.59 14.97
C LEU A 91 0.17 -16.50 15.43
N ARG A 92 -0.13 -15.89 16.58
CA ARG A 92 0.68 -14.81 17.19
C ARG A 92 2.11 -15.23 17.53
N LYS A 93 2.40 -16.53 17.70
CA LYS A 93 3.78 -17.01 17.88
C LYS A 93 4.68 -16.70 16.68
N LYS A 94 4.11 -16.69 15.47
CA LYS A 94 4.82 -16.33 14.23
C LYS A 94 4.55 -14.87 13.80
N TYR A 95 3.37 -14.36 14.14
CA TYR A 95 2.90 -13.03 13.76
C TYR A 95 2.53 -12.22 15.01
N SER A 96 3.52 -11.78 15.78
CA SER A 96 3.34 -11.21 17.14
C SER A 96 2.49 -9.95 17.22
N ASP A 97 2.49 -9.14 16.17
CA ASP A 97 1.74 -7.88 16.06
C ASP A 97 0.28 -8.10 15.62
N TYR A 98 -0.08 -9.32 15.23
CA TYR A 98 -1.43 -9.68 14.85
C TYR A 98 -2.15 -10.23 16.07
N THR A 99 -3.28 -9.63 16.43
CA THR A 99 -4.04 -10.04 17.62
C THR A 99 -5.51 -10.25 17.29
N TYR A 100 -6.11 -11.19 18.00
CA TYR A 100 -7.55 -11.37 18.09
C TYR A 100 -7.90 -11.51 19.56
N LYS A 101 -8.90 -10.75 20.00
CA LYS A 101 -9.43 -10.82 21.37
C LYS A 101 -10.95 -10.67 21.31
N GLU A 102 -11.63 -11.42 22.15
CA GLU A 102 -13.05 -11.17 22.46
C GLU A 102 -13.10 -10.38 23.77
N ALA A 103 -13.04 -9.06 23.66
CA ALA A 103 -13.00 -8.17 24.80
C ALA A 103 -14.40 -8.01 25.39
N ALA A 104 -14.53 -8.16 26.71
CA ALA A 104 -15.80 -8.00 27.43
C ALA A 104 -15.66 -6.98 28.57
N LEU A 105 -16.70 -6.18 28.80
CA LEU A 105 -16.75 -5.26 29.94
C LEU A 105 -16.86 -6.03 31.27
N ASN A 106 -17.61 -7.14 31.23
CA ASN A 106 -17.76 -8.07 32.35
C ASN A 106 -17.55 -9.52 31.86
N PRO A 107 -16.30 -9.99 31.75
CA PRO A 107 -15.97 -11.31 31.24
C PRO A 107 -16.00 -12.37 32.36
N THR A 108 -16.24 -13.64 32.03
CA THR A 108 -16.01 -14.75 32.99
C THR A 108 -14.53 -14.95 33.28
N ASN A 109 -13.69 -14.94 32.24
CA ASN A 109 -12.24 -15.02 32.39
C ASN A 109 -11.64 -13.61 32.46
N PRO A 110 -10.94 -13.23 33.55
CA PRO A 110 -10.35 -11.89 33.69
C PRO A 110 -9.39 -11.50 32.57
N LYS A 111 -8.79 -12.46 31.84
CA LYS A 111 -7.92 -12.20 30.68
C LYS A 111 -8.66 -11.54 29.51
N ASP A 112 -9.97 -11.73 29.44
CA ASP A 112 -10.82 -11.20 28.37
C ASP A 112 -11.41 -9.84 28.73
N ARG A 113 -11.01 -9.26 29.87
CA ARG A 113 -11.46 -7.93 30.29
C ARG A 113 -11.01 -6.89 29.27
N ALA A 114 -11.96 -6.08 28.83
CA ALA A 114 -11.71 -4.99 27.92
C ALA A 114 -10.68 -4.01 28.52
N GLU A 115 -9.68 -3.68 27.72
CA GLU A 115 -8.84 -2.51 27.95
C GLU A 115 -9.64 -1.24 27.63
N ASP A 116 -9.14 -0.06 28.04
CA ASP A 116 -9.88 1.21 27.90
C ASP A 116 -10.37 1.46 26.46
N TYR A 117 -9.48 1.27 25.46
CA TYR A 117 -9.85 1.46 24.05
C TYR A 117 -10.85 0.41 23.53
N GLU A 118 -10.83 -0.80 24.09
CA GLU A 118 -11.77 -1.88 23.74
C GLU A 118 -13.14 -1.60 24.36
N ALA A 119 -13.15 -1.06 25.57
CA ALA A 119 -14.36 -0.61 26.25
C ALA A 119 -15.02 0.54 25.47
N ASP A 120 -14.25 1.48 24.93
CA ASP A 120 -14.76 2.55 24.05
C ASP A 120 -15.43 1.99 22.79
N ILE A 121 -14.83 0.97 22.16
CA ILE A 121 -15.42 0.28 21.01
C ILE A 121 -16.73 -0.41 21.40
N ILE A 122 -16.77 -1.13 22.52
CA ILE A 122 -17.99 -1.80 23.00
C ILE A 122 -19.09 -0.77 23.31
N ASN A 123 -18.74 0.34 23.95
CA ASN A 123 -19.68 1.41 24.25
C ASN A 123 -20.17 2.14 22.98
N SER A 124 -19.32 2.26 21.95
CA SER A 124 -19.73 2.79 20.64
C SER A 124 -20.84 1.93 20.03
N PHE A 125 -20.70 0.60 20.05
CA PHE A 125 -21.75 -0.32 19.63
C PHE A 125 -23.01 -0.25 20.50
N ARG A 126 -22.88 -0.11 21.82
CA ARG A 126 -24.03 0.08 22.72
C ARG A 126 -24.86 1.32 22.38
N ASN A 127 -24.17 2.40 21.98
CA ASN A 127 -24.80 3.67 21.64
C ASN A 127 -25.36 3.69 20.20
N HIS A 128 -24.90 2.80 19.33
CA HIS A 128 -25.30 2.68 17.92
C HIS A 128 -25.56 1.21 17.58
N PRO A 129 -26.68 0.61 18.05
CA PRO A 129 -26.95 -0.82 17.91
C PRO A 129 -27.11 -1.29 16.45
N GLU A 130 -27.35 -0.38 15.52
CA GLU A 130 -27.36 -0.63 14.08
C GLU A 130 -25.96 -0.84 13.48
N GLN A 131 -24.92 -0.39 14.19
CA GLN A 131 -23.54 -0.52 13.73
C GLN A 131 -23.03 -1.94 13.99
N THR A 132 -22.71 -2.65 12.92
CA THR A 132 -22.22 -4.03 12.99
C THR A 132 -20.71 -4.15 12.82
N GLU A 133 -20.04 -3.08 12.36
CA GLU A 133 -18.61 -3.05 12.13
C GLU A 133 -18.03 -1.68 12.50
N ILE A 134 -16.92 -1.70 13.23
CA ILE A 134 -16.07 -0.53 13.48
C ILE A 134 -14.69 -0.86 12.95
N ILE A 135 -14.17 0.00 12.07
CA ILE A 135 -12.77 -0.03 11.63
C ILE A 135 -12.12 1.27 12.06
N GLY A 136 -10.96 1.17 12.69
CA GLY A 136 -10.18 2.33 13.10
C GLY A 136 -8.70 2.03 13.12
N GLU A 137 -7.91 3.05 13.42
CA GLU A 137 -6.46 2.95 13.56
C GLU A 137 -6.06 3.46 14.94
N ARG A 138 -5.07 2.82 15.55
CA ARG A 138 -4.53 3.22 16.85
C ARG A 138 -3.02 3.13 16.87
N SER A 139 -2.40 3.96 17.69
CA SER A 139 -0.96 3.83 17.97
C SER A 139 -0.74 2.68 18.95
N THR A 140 0.24 1.82 18.66
CA THR A 140 0.71 0.75 19.54
C THR A 140 2.23 0.87 19.72
N PRO A 141 2.83 0.17 20.69
CA PRO A 141 4.29 0.18 20.87
C PRO A 141 5.09 -0.26 19.63
N THR A 142 4.50 -1.07 18.75
CA THR A 142 5.14 -1.56 17.51
C THR A 142 4.73 -0.78 16.26
N GLY A 143 4.00 0.32 16.43
CA GLY A 143 3.56 1.21 15.36
C GLY A 143 2.04 1.34 15.28
N VAL A 144 1.55 1.99 14.22
CA VAL A 144 0.12 2.10 13.97
C VAL A 144 -0.44 0.71 13.63
N ALA A 145 -1.53 0.36 14.29
CA ALA A 145 -2.29 -0.85 13.99
C ALA A 145 -3.71 -0.46 13.59
N LEU A 146 -4.21 -1.12 12.55
CA LEU A 146 -5.62 -1.10 12.21
C LEU A 146 -6.33 -2.08 13.15
N TYR A 147 -7.49 -1.69 13.65
CA TYR A 147 -8.39 -2.61 14.32
C TYR A 147 -9.72 -2.71 13.57
N LEU A 148 -10.27 -3.91 13.57
CA LEU A 148 -11.60 -4.21 13.06
C LEU A 148 -12.37 -4.92 14.16
N ALA A 149 -13.56 -4.41 14.47
CA ALA A 149 -14.38 -4.93 15.54
C ALA A 149 -15.80 -5.26 15.08
N HIS A 150 -16.35 -6.34 15.61
CA HIS A 150 -17.76 -6.72 15.49
C HIS A 150 -18.37 -6.89 16.90
N PRO A 151 -19.61 -6.43 17.13
CA PRO A 151 -20.23 -6.55 18.45
C PRO A 151 -20.68 -7.99 18.73
N ILE A 152 -20.61 -8.38 20.00
CA ILE A 152 -21.24 -9.60 20.50
C ILE A 152 -22.49 -9.19 21.27
N GLN A 153 -23.64 -9.30 20.61
CA GLN A 153 -24.93 -9.10 21.25
C GLN A 153 -25.31 -10.34 22.07
N VAL A 154 -25.71 -10.13 23.31
CA VAL A 154 -26.15 -11.18 24.24
C VAL A 154 -27.46 -11.78 23.73
N LYS A 155 -27.43 -13.07 23.39
CA LYS A 155 -28.60 -13.87 23.01
C LYS A 155 -29.09 -14.70 24.19
N GLN A 156 -30.27 -15.30 24.06
CA GLN A 156 -30.84 -16.15 25.11
C GLN A 156 -29.92 -17.32 25.49
N SER A 157 -29.21 -17.91 24.52
CA SER A 157 -28.24 -18.99 24.78
C SER A 157 -27.04 -18.54 25.61
N CYS A 158 -26.69 -17.25 25.63
CA CYS A 158 -25.64 -16.74 26.49
C CYS A 158 -26.07 -16.79 27.98
N LEU A 159 -27.36 -16.60 28.24
CA LEU A 159 -27.91 -16.55 29.60
C LEU A 159 -27.95 -17.93 30.29
N GLU A 160 -27.76 -19.03 29.54
CA GLU A 160 -27.55 -20.37 30.11
C GLU A 160 -26.35 -20.40 31.08
N CYS A 161 -25.35 -19.53 30.85
CA CYS A 161 -24.13 -19.47 31.66
C CYS A 161 -23.87 -18.09 32.27
N HIS A 162 -24.45 -17.01 31.73
CA HIS A 162 -24.10 -15.63 32.08
C HIS A 162 -25.23 -14.83 32.75
N ASP A 163 -26.36 -15.48 33.08
CA ASP A 163 -27.44 -14.84 33.86
C ASP A 163 -27.02 -14.72 35.33
N VAL A 164 -27.49 -15.60 36.22
CA VAL A 164 -27.10 -15.61 37.65
C VAL A 164 -26.20 -16.80 37.98
N PRO A 165 -25.28 -16.68 38.96
CA PRO A 165 -24.37 -17.77 39.32
C PRO A 165 -25.08 -19.09 39.66
N SER A 166 -26.27 -19.04 40.27
CA SER A 166 -27.03 -20.24 40.65
C SER A 166 -27.58 -21.06 39.47
N MET A 167 -27.63 -20.47 38.27
CA MET A 167 -28.10 -21.14 37.05
C MET A 167 -26.94 -21.68 36.21
N ALA A 168 -25.71 -21.26 36.49
CA ALA A 168 -24.55 -21.60 35.70
C ALA A 168 -24.06 -23.03 35.97
N PRO A 169 -23.43 -23.69 34.98
CA PRO A 169 -22.86 -25.03 35.17
C PRO A 169 -21.87 -25.07 36.34
N ALA A 170 -21.97 -26.09 37.20
CA ALA A 170 -21.09 -26.25 38.37
C ALA A 170 -19.61 -26.27 37.98
N ALA A 171 -19.27 -26.96 36.89
CA ALA A 171 -17.94 -26.94 36.29
C ALA A 171 -17.39 -25.52 36.04
N LEU A 172 -18.23 -24.60 35.50
CA LEU A 172 -17.83 -23.21 35.24
C LEU A 172 -17.50 -22.48 36.54
N LEU A 173 -18.35 -22.62 37.55
CA LEU A 173 -18.16 -22.02 38.87
C LEU A 173 -16.92 -22.56 39.58
N ASN A 174 -16.65 -23.86 39.45
CA ASN A 174 -15.43 -24.48 40.02
C ASN A 174 -14.16 -23.89 39.40
N SER A 175 -14.21 -23.47 38.14
CA SER A 175 -13.04 -22.97 37.40
C SER A 175 -12.84 -21.46 37.52
N TYR A 176 -13.93 -20.68 37.50
CA TYR A 176 -13.86 -19.20 37.44
C TYR A 176 -14.51 -18.49 38.64
N GLY A 177 -15.20 -19.23 39.50
CA GLY A 177 -15.97 -18.67 40.61
C GLY A 177 -17.23 -17.92 40.17
N PRO A 178 -18.03 -17.42 41.14
CA PRO A 178 -19.30 -16.75 40.88
C PRO A 178 -19.17 -15.22 40.68
N SER A 179 -17.96 -14.66 40.70
CA SER A 179 -17.77 -13.20 40.84
C SER A 179 -17.79 -12.40 39.53
N ASN A 180 -17.51 -13.02 38.38
CA ASN A 180 -17.39 -12.32 37.10
C ASN A 180 -18.19 -13.02 35.99
N GLY A 181 -18.60 -12.26 34.98
CA GLY A 181 -19.28 -12.81 33.80
C GLY A 181 -20.73 -13.19 34.01
N PHE A 182 -21.39 -12.59 35.01
CA PHE A 182 -22.82 -12.76 35.31
C PHE A 182 -23.57 -11.43 35.24
N GLY A 183 -24.90 -11.50 35.21
CA GLY A 183 -25.80 -10.35 35.15
C GLY A 183 -25.98 -9.77 33.75
N TRP A 184 -25.67 -10.57 32.72
CA TRP A 184 -25.85 -10.14 31.34
C TRP A 184 -27.34 -10.07 30.99
N LYS A 185 -27.70 -9.21 30.04
CA LYS A 185 -29.10 -8.98 29.61
C LYS A 185 -29.27 -9.25 28.12
N THR A 186 -30.31 -9.99 27.75
CA THR A 186 -30.65 -10.23 26.35
C THR A 186 -30.75 -8.91 25.58
N GLY A 187 -30.09 -8.85 24.41
CA GLY A 187 -30.07 -7.69 23.53
C GLY A 187 -28.95 -6.68 23.82
N GLU A 188 -28.31 -6.73 24.99
CA GLU A 188 -27.19 -5.84 25.29
C GLU A 188 -25.91 -6.27 24.54
N ILE A 189 -24.99 -5.33 24.34
CA ILE A 189 -23.67 -5.61 23.77
C ILE A 189 -22.65 -5.55 24.91
N ASN A 190 -22.30 -6.70 25.50
CA ASN A 190 -21.34 -6.75 26.61
C ASN A 190 -19.88 -6.94 26.15
N ALA A 191 -19.71 -7.39 24.90
CA ALA A 191 -18.41 -7.74 24.36
C ALA A 191 -18.29 -7.37 22.88
N ALA A 192 -17.06 -7.35 22.38
CA ALA A 192 -16.75 -7.20 20.97
C ALA A 192 -15.61 -8.16 20.58
N GLN A 193 -15.72 -8.71 19.38
CA GLN A 193 -14.60 -9.37 18.72
C GLN A 193 -13.72 -8.28 18.13
N ILE A 194 -12.42 -8.28 18.43
CA ILE A 194 -11.49 -7.24 17.98
C ILE A 194 -10.27 -7.91 17.36
N VAL A 195 -10.10 -7.68 16.06
CA VAL A 195 -8.88 -8.01 15.32
C VAL A 195 -7.99 -6.78 15.29
N SER A 196 -6.68 -6.95 15.53
CA SER A 196 -5.68 -5.92 15.29
C SER A 196 -4.62 -6.42 14.31
N VAL A 197 -4.32 -5.59 13.31
CA VAL A 197 -3.37 -5.88 12.23
C VAL A 197 -2.38 -4.70 12.10
N PRO A 198 -1.06 -4.94 12.04
CA PRO A 198 -0.09 -3.87 11.85
C PRO A 198 -0.24 -3.24 10.45
N THR A 199 -0.30 -1.91 10.38
CA THR A 199 -0.33 -1.20 9.08
C THR A 199 1.07 -1.06 8.49
N SER A 200 2.10 -1.19 9.32
CA SER A 200 3.50 -1.00 8.94
C SER A 200 3.97 -1.96 7.84
N VAL A 201 3.47 -3.21 7.79
CA VAL A 201 3.92 -4.18 6.79
C VAL A 201 3.42 -3.82 5.39
N PRO A 202 2.10 -3.64 5.13
CA PRO A 202 1.64 -3.26 3.79
C PRO A 202 2.10 -1.86 3.37
N ILE A 203 2.20 -0.90 4.30
CA ILE A 203 2.71 0.45 4.01
C ILE A 203 4.19 0.39 3.59
N GLN A 204 5.03 -0.39 4.28
CA GLN A 204 6.43 -0.55 3.87
C GLN A 204 6.58 -1.21 2.50
N ILE A 205 5.70 -2.16 2.16
CA ILE A 205 5.67 -2.77 0.83
C ILE A 205 5.30 -1.72 -0.23
N ALA A 206 4.28 -0.90 0.01
CA ALA A 206 3.89 0.19 -0.88
C ALA A 206 5.00 1.24 -1.04
N ASP A 207 5.65 1.65 0.05
CA ASP A 207 6.78 2.59 0.01
C ASP A 207 7.96 2.04 -0.79
N LYS A 208 8.30 0.76 -0.59
CA LYS A 208 9.37 0.10 -1.35
C LYS A 208 9.02 0.01 -2.82
N ALA A 209 7.77 -0.35 -3.15
CA ALA A 209 7.28 -0.40 -4.52
C ALA A 209 7.35 0.99 -5.18
N PHE A 210 6.91 2.04 -4.47
CA PHE A 210 6.97 3.42 -4.93
C PHE A 210 8.41 3.87 -5.21
N LYS A 211 9.32 3.67 -4.25
CA LYS A 211 10.75 4.02 -4.41
C LYS A 211 11.39 3.28 -5.58
N THR A 212 11.06 2.00 -5.75
CA THR A 212 11.57 1.18 -6.85
C THR A 212 11.06 1.70 -8.20
N LEU A 213 9.76 1.98 -8.30
CA LEU A 213 9.15 2.58 -9.48
C LEU A 213 9.79 3.93 -9.84
N MET A 214 9.93 4.83 -8.87
CA MET A 214 10.55 6.14 -9.08
C MET A 214 12.01 6.01 -9.53
N THR A 215 12.75 5.07 -8.95
CA THR A 215 14.15 4.81 -9.35
C THR A 215 14.22 4.38 -10.81
N TYR A 216 13.38 3.44 -11.24
CA TYR A 216 13.34 3.01 -12.65
C TYR A 216 12.89 4.11 -13.60
N LEU A 217 11.91 4.92 -13.21
CA LEU A 217 11.48 6.05 -14.03
C LEU A 217 12.60 7.07 -14.21
N VAL A 218 13.28 7.47 -13.12
CA VAL A 218 14.41 8.41 -13.19
C VAL A 218 15.53 7.86 -14.05
N LEU A 219 15.93 6.59 -13.87
CA LEU A 219 16.96 5.96 -14.70
C LEU A 219 16.55 5.91 -16.17
N THR A 220 15.29 5.61 -16.47
CA THR A 220 14.76 5.58 -17.83
C THR A 220 14.77 6.98 -18.46
N PHE A 221 14.36 8.02 -17.73
CA PHE A 221 14.43 9.40 -18.20
C PHE A 221 15.86 9.86 -18.47
N LEU A 222 16.81 9.53 -17.61
CA LEU A 222 18.23 9.84 -17.82
C LEU A 222 18.78 9.14 -19.05
N PHE A 223 18.44 7.87 -19.25
CA PHE A 223 18.83 7.12 -20.44
C PHE A 223 18.24 7.74 -21.72
N ILE A 224 16.95 8.09 -21.72
CA ILE A 224 16.29 8.74 -22.85
C ILE A 224 16.92 10.11 -23.14
N LEU A 225 17.21 10.91 -22.12
CA LEU A 225 17.87 12.20 -22.28
C LEU A 225 19.24 12.05 -22.96
N LEU A 226 20.07 11.12 -22.49
CA LEU A 226 21.38 10.85 -23.09
C LEU A 226 21.27 10.34 -24.54
N ALA A 227 20.30 9.46 -24.81
CA ALA A 227 20.06 8.93 -26.15
C ALA A 227 19.62 10.04 -27.12
N ILE A 228 18.72 10.92 -26.69
CA ILE A 228 18.27 12.06 -27.49
C ILE A 228 19.40 13.07 -27.69
N ASP A 229 20.19 13.37 -26.65
CA ASP A 229 21.35 14.27 -26.77
C ASP A 229 22.39 13.75 -27.76
N ALA A 230 22.69 12.46 -27.70
CA ALA A 230 23.58 11.79 -28.66
C ALA A 230 23.02 11.88 -30.09
N ALA A 231 21.73 11.60 -30.27
CA ALA A 231 21.07 11.68 -31.57
C ALA A 231 21.07 13.13 -32.11
N LEU A 232 20.68 14.12 -31.30
CA LEU A 232 20.66 15.53 -31.67
C LEU A 232 22.08 16.02 -32.02
N PHE A 233 23.09 15.58 -31.27
CA PHE A 233 24.47 15.94 -31.52
C PHE A 233 24.96 15.42 -32.87
N VAL A 234 24.72 14.15 -33.16
CA VAL A 234 25.20 13.47 -34.38
C VAL A 234 24.41 13.91 -35.61
N VAL A 235 23.08 13.94 -35.52
CA VAL A 235 22.19 14.16 -36.66
C VAL A 235 22.06 15.65 -37.01
N VAL A 236 21.98 16.53 -36.01
CA VAL A 236 21.66 17.96 -36.25
C VAL A 236 22.85 18.86 -35.98
N ILE A 237 23.43 18.80 -34.78
CA ILE A 237 24.40 19.81 -34.33
C ILE A 237 25.73 19.70 -35.08
N SER A 238 26.23 18.47 -35.28
CA SER A 238 27.52 18.26 -35.96
C SER A 238 27.49 18.72 -37.43
N PRO A 239 26.51 18.34 -38.27
CA PRO A 239 26.41 18.86 -39.64
C PRO A 239 26.24 20.38 -39.71
N VAL A 240 25.34 20.96 -38.87
CA VAL A 240 25.11 22.41 -38.86
C VAL A 240 26.38 23.18 -38.45
N ARG A 241 27.16 22.65 -37.50
CA ARG A 241 28.46 23.24 -37.13
C ARG A 241 29.46 23.21 -38.28
N LYS A 242 29.53 22.12 -39.05
CA LYS A 242 30.40 22.04 -40.25
C LYS A 242 30.01 23.08 -41.30
N LEU A 243 28.71 23.19 -41.59
CA LEU A 243 28.19 24.20 -42.52
C LEU A 243 28.48 25.62 -42.04
N SER A 244 28.25 25.91 -40.76
CA SER A 244 28.52 27.23 -40.17
C SER A 244 30.02 27.59 -40.23
N ALA A 245 30.91 26.63 -39.99
CA ALA A 245 32.36 26.86 -40.05
C ALA A 245 32.83 27.11 -41.48
N MET A 246 32.27 26.39 -42.47
CA MET A 246 32.54 26.66 -43.88
C MET A 246 32.04 28.05 -44.28
N ALA A 247 30.82 28.44 -43.88
CA ALA A 247 30.30 29.77 -44.16
C ALA A 247 31.18 30.90 -43.57
N ASP A 248 31.69 30.73 -42.35
CA ASP A 248 32.57 31.72 -41.69
C ASP A 248 33.95 31.83 -42.39
N ARG A 249 34.48 30.74 -42.95
CA ARG A 249 35.72 30.80 -43.75
C ARG A 249 35.50 31.57 -45.05
N VAL A 250 34.41 31.26 -45.75
CA VAL A 250 34.07 31.90 -47.03
C VAL A 250 33.80 33.40 -46.85
N SER A 251 33.12 33.79 -45.77
CA SER A 251 32.88 35.21 -45.47
C SER A 251 34.16 36.00 -45.17
N ARG A 252 35.24 35.33 -44.77
CA ARG A 252 36.58 35.92 -44.57
C ARG A 252 37.44 35.91 -45.84
N GLY A 253 36.89 35.49 -46.98
CA GLY A 253 37.59 35.48 -48.27
C GLY A 253 38.38 34.20 -48.56
N ASP A 254 38.24 33.15 -47.75
CA ASP A 254 38.79 31.83 -48.06
C ASP A 254 37.86 31.11 -49.05
N LEU A 255 38.23 31.14 -50.33
CA LEU A 255 37.44 30.60 -51.45
C LEU A 255 37.87 29.19 -51.88
N GLU A 256 38.82 28.57 -51.17
CA GLU A 256 39.34 27.23 -51.46
C GLU A 256 38.91 26.20 -50.42
N VAL A 257 37.69 26.36 -49.89
CA VAL A 257 37.11 25.40 -48.95
C VAL A 257 36.47 24.24 -49.71
N PRO A 258 36.80 22.96 -49.41
CA PRO A 258 36.14 21.82 -50.02
C PRO A 258 34.66 21.75 -49.60
N GLU A 259 33.81 21.28 -50.50
CA GLU A 259 32.37 21.10 -50.22
C GLU A 259 32.12 20.13 -49.06
N VAL A 260 31.09 20.40 -48.26
CA VAL A 260 30.66 19.46 -47.22
C VAL A 260 29.97 18.27 -47.88
N THR A 261 30.42 17.05 -47.58
CA THR A 261 29.83 15.83 -48.13
C THR A 261 28.39 15.64 -47.64
N VAL A 262 27.46 15.45 -48.59
CA VAL A 262 26.05 15.19 -48.29
C VAL A 262 25.87 13.69 -48.08
N HIS A 263 25.75 13.27 -46.82
CA HIS A 263 25.49 11.86 -46.48
C HIS A 263 24.04 11.56 -46.11
N SER A 264 23.29 12.57 -45.63
CA SER A 264 21.90 12.38 -45.19
C SER A 264 20.89 12.69 -46.29
N LYS A 265 19.72 12.04 -46.23
CA LYS A 265 18.56 12.31 -47.10
C LYS A 265 17.44 13.09 -46.38
N ASP A 266 17.68 13.50 -45.14
CA ASP A 266 16.77 14.32 -44.34
C ASP A 266 16.87 15.82 -44.72
N GLU A 267 16.16 16.66 -43.96
CA GLU A 267 16.17 18.12 -44.10
C GLU A 267 17.58 18.71 -43.94
N ILE A 268 18.45 18.09 -43.14
CA ILE A 268 19.84 18.51 -42.95
C ILE A 268 20.67 18.19 -44.20
N GLY A 269 20.43 17.04 -44.82
CA GLY A 269 20.99 16.68 -46.12
C GLY A 269 20.57 17.65 -47.22
N GLY A 270 19.27 17.97 -47.30
CA GLY A 270 18.72 18.96 -48.22
C GLY A 270 19.31 20.36 -48.02
N LEU A 271 19.49 20.78 -46.76
CA LEU A 271 20.16 22.03 -46.41
C LEU A 271 21.63 22.03 -46.86
N THR A 272 22.37 20.95 -46.59
CA THR A 272 23.79 20.81 -46.97
C THR A 272 23.96 20.92 -48.49
N ALA A 273 23.13 20.21 -49.25
CA ALA A 273 23.16 20.27 -50.72
C ALA A 273 22.85 21.67 -51.26
N SER A 274 21.85 22.35 -50.68
CA SER A 274 21.47 23.69 -51.08
C SER A 274 22.55 24.72 -50.73
N PHE A 275 23.21 24.56 -49.58
CA PHE A 275 24.34 25.37 -49.15
C PHE A 275 25.55 25.22 -50.07
N ASN A 276 25.91 23.98 -50.45
CA ASN A 276 27.02 23.76 -51.40
C ASN A 276 26.76 24.43 -52.76
N ARG A 277 25.54 24.33 -53.32
CA ARG A 277 25.18 25.01 -54.57
C ARG A 277 25.30 26.54 -54.48
N MET A 278 24.84 27.12 -53.37
CA MET A 278 25.00 28.54 -53.10
C MET A 278 26.49 28.92 -53.03
N TYR A 279 27.29 28.14 -52.30
CA TYR A 279 28.74 28.37 -52.17
C TYR A 279 29.45 28.38 -53.52
N VAL A 280 29.24 27.36 -54.35
CA VAL A 280 29.83 27.27 -55.70
C VAL A 280 29.46 28.50 -56.54
N THR A 281 28.20 28.96 -56.45
CA THR A 281 27.71 30.13 -57.19
C THR A 281 28.40 31.42 -56.72
N VAL A 282 28.51 31.62 -55.40
CA VAL A 282 29.16 32.80 -54.81
C VAL A 282 30.66 32.84 -55.12
N VAL A 283 31.37 31.71 -54.98
CA VAL A 283 32.80 31.63 -55.32
C VAL A 283 33.03 31.96 -56.79
N LYS A 284 32.20 31.43 -57.69
CA LYS A 284 32.30 31.72 -59.12
C LYS A 284 32.08 33.21 -59.41
N ALA A 285 31.06 33.82 -58.81
CA ALA A 285 30.79 35.25 -58.97
C ALA A 285 31.92 36.14 -58.42
N LEU A 286 32.49 35.80 -57.25
CA LEU A 286 33.61 36.54 -56.66
C LEU A 286 34.89 36.44 -57.51
N ARG A 287 35.17 35.28 -58.10
CA ARG A 287 36.30 35.12 -59.04
C ARG A 287 36.12 35.99 -60.28
N MET A 288 34.92 36.01 -60.86
CA MET A 288 34.61 36.86 -62.01
C MET A 288 34.71 38.37 -61.74
N LEU A 289 34.65 38.81 -60.48
CA LEU A 289 34.81 40.22 -60.10
C LEU A 289 36.28 40.59 -59.82
N ASN A 290 37.13 39.60 -59.54
CA ASN A 290 38.55 39.79 -59.23
C ASN A 290 39.45 39.56 -60.47
N ASP A 291 38.90 39.04 -61.57
CA ASP A 291 39.50 38.96 -62.90
C ASP A 291 39.13 40.20 -63.75
#